data_AF-A0A3N4DL87-F1
#
_entry.id   AF-A0A3N4DL87-F1
#
_cell.length_a   1.000
_cell.length_b   1.000
_cell.length_c   1.000
_cell.angle_alpha   90.00
_cell.angle_beta   90.00
_cell.angle_gamma   90.00
#
_symmetry.space_group_name_H-M   'P 1'
#
loop_
_entity.id
_entity.type
_entity.pdbx_description
1 polymer ?
#
loop_
_entity_poly.entity_id
_entity_poly.type
_entity_poly.pdbx_seq_one_letter_code
_entity_poly.pdbx_strand_id
1 'polypeptide(L)'
;MTSEDAVPKRPGWLVLLTWGAFLCTLPSALWRIAMIMGWLPGASELRARELGSNAVDGYLYVYALSIVQVSFGFLTVGLVRPWGERIRGRTIPRIIPTLLGILGGLAVTWIFNISMVSAIAFGRRPDWGTMSGWPLVIMVWCYLPLLLWGPLAVLSACGYWWVRRPPRTTASRAARAEPEDPED
;
A
#
# COMPACT_ATOMS: atom_id res chain seq x y z
N MET A 1 -22.33 15.89 -23.99
CA MET A 1 -21.89 15.01 -22.87
C MET A 1 -22.08 13.58 -23.33
N THR A 2 -21.05 12.99 -23.94
CA THR A 2 -21.08 11.63 -24.48
C THR A 2 -20.98 10.62 -23.35
N SER A 3 -21.75 9.53 -23.44
CA SER A 3 -21.84 8.45 -22.43
C SER A 3 -20.56 7.58 -22.33
N GLU A 4 -19.41 8.07 -22.78
CA GLU A 4 -18.12 7.34 -22.81
C GLU A 4 -17.37 7.33 -21.47
N ASP A 5 -17.81 8.14 -20.49
CA ASP A 5 -17.20 8.23 -19.16
C ASP A 5 -17.96 7.45 -18.08
N ALA A 6 -18.73 6.43 -18.46
CA ALA A 6 -19.28 5.50 -17.48
C ALA A 6 -18.11 4.74 -16.83
N VAL A 7 -17.60 5.29 -15.71
CA VAL A 7 -16.59 4.63 -14.88
C VAL A 7 -17.08 3.21 -14.64
N PRO A 8 -16.38 2.17 -15.13
CA PRO A 8 -16.85 0.81 -14.98
C PRO A 8 -17.07 0.56 -13.50
N LYS A 9 -18.31 0.23 -13.12
CA LYS A 9 -18.69 -0.01 -11.72
C LYS A 9 -17.80 -1.12 -11.18
N ARG A 10 -16.79 -0.75 -10.39
CA ARG A 10 -15.94 -1.71 -9.69
C ARG A 10 -16.65 -2.20 -8.44
N PRO A 11 -16.40 -3.44 -8.01
CA PRO A 11 -17.02 -3.94 -6.80
C PRO A 11 -16.57 -3.11 -5.59
N GLY A 12 -17.53 -2.79 -4.71
CA GLY A 12 -17.31 -1.87 -3.58
C GLY A 12 -16.21 -2.32 -2.61
N TRP A 13 -16.00 -3.64 -2.45
CA TRP A 13 -14.92 -4.17 -1.63
C TRP A 13 -13.53 -3.80 -2.16
N LEU A 14 -13.33 -3.76 -3.48
CA LEU A 14 -12.05 -3.40 -4.08
C LEU A 14 -11.76 -1.91 -3.87
N VAL A 15 -12.80 -1.08 -3.94
CA VAL A 15 -12.72 0.34 -3.61
C VAL A 15 -12.35 0.50 -2.13
N LEU A 16 -13.00 -0.23 -1.23
CA LEU A 16 -12.68 -0.20 0.20
C LEU A 16 -11.24 -0.63 0.50
N LEU A 17 -10.74 -1.70 -0.12
CA LEU A 17 -9.36 -2.16 0.08
C LEU A 17 -8.32 -1.12 -0.36
N THR A 18 -8.51 -0.54 -1.55
CA THR A 18 -7.57 0.43 -2.12
C THR A 18 -7.56 1.75 -1.35
N TRP A 19 -8.73 2.23 -0.92
CA TRP A 19 -8.82 3.40 -0.03
C TRP A 19 -8.33 3.09 1.38
N GLY A 20 -8.59 1.89 1.90
CA GLY A 20 -8.05 1.43 3.17
C GLY A 20 -6.53 1.43 3.16
N ALA A 21 -5.90 0.89 2.11
CA ALA A 21 -4.46 0.92 1.93
C ALA A 21 -3.89 2.35 1.95
N PHE A 22 -4.56 3.31 1.29
CA PHE A 22 -4.18 4.72 1.33
C PHE A 22 -4.33 5.33 2.72
N LEU A 23 -5.50 5.16 3.35
CA LEU A 23 -5.80 5.70 4.68
C LEU A 23 -4.85 5.17 5.75
N CYS A 24 -4.39 3.92 5.64
CA CYS A 24 -3.38 3.33 6.52
C CYS A 24 -2.04 4.09 6.51
N THR A 25 -1.70 4.79 5.42
CA THR A 25 -0.43 5.54 5.32
C THR A 25 -0.47 6.91 5.99
N LEU A 26 -1.66 7.51 6.16
CA LEU A 26 -1.81 8.88 6.62
C LEU A 26 -1.45 9.07 8.10
N PRO A 27 -1.92 8.24 9.06
CA PRO A 27 -1.63 8.44 10.47
C PRO A 27 -0.12 8.48 10.77
N SER A 28 0.63 7.56 10.17
CA SER A 28 2.10 7.50 10.35
C SER A 28 2.81 8.69 9.70
N ALA A 29 2.41 9.10 8.49
CA ALA A 29 3.01 10.24 7.81
C ALA A 29 2.75 11.56 8.57
N LEU A 30 1.52 11.77 9.02
CA LEU A 30 1.14 12.93 9.82
C LEU A 30 1.90 12.97 11.15
N TRP A 31 2.04 11.82 11.82
CA TRP A 31 2.80 11.72 13.06
C TRP A 31 4.27 12.07 12.85
N ARG A 32 4.93 11.57 11.79
CA ARG A 32 6.33 11.90 11.50
C ARG A 32 6.52 13.39 11.21
N ILE A 33 5.60 14.01 10.47
CA ILE A 33 5.64 15.44 10.19
C ILE A 33 5.46 16.24 11.49
N ALA A 34 4.48 15.88 12.33
CA ALA A 34 4.30 16.52 13.63
C ALA A 34 5.54 16.35 14.54
N MET A 35 6.20 15.19 14.47
CA MET A 35 7.38 14.87 15.28
C MET A 35 8.55 15.74 14.87
N ILE A 36 8.85 15.80 13.57
CA ILE A 36 9.97 16.61 13.06
C ILE A 36 9.71 18.11 13.24
N MET A 37 8.45 18.56 13.16
CA MET A 37 8.04 19.93 13.46
C MET A 37 8.09 20.27 14.95
N GLY A 38 8.24 19.27 15.83
CA GLY A 38 8.36 19.45 17.28
C GLY A 38 7.03 19.73 17.98
N TRP A 39 5.91 19.39 17.34
CA TRP A 39 4.57 19.57 17.90
C TRP A 39 4.19 18.48 18.90
N LEU A 40 4.96 17.39 18.96
CA LEU A 40 4.74 16.28 19.88
C LEU A 40 5.56 16.46 21.17
N PRO A 41 4.92 16.77 22.31
CA PRO A 41 5.60 16.79 23.60
C PRO A 41 6.13 15.39 23.94
N GLY A 42 7.38 15.31 24.43
CA GLY A 42 8.05 14.04 24.74
C GLY A 42 8.69 13.34 23.52
N ALA A 43 8.72 14.00 22.36
CA ALA A 43 9.42 13.51 21.16
C ALA A 43 10.73 14.25 20.86
N SER A 44 11.21 15.12 21.76
CA SER A 44 12.35 16.00 21.53
C SER A 44 13.67 15.26 21.31
N GLU A 45 13.91 14.18 22.07
CA GLU A 45 15.11 13.35 21.91
C GLU A 45 15.11 12.59 20.58
N LEU A 46 13.96 12.01 20.20
CA LEU A 46 13.80 11.37 18.90
C LEU A 46 13.99 12.38 17.76
N ARG A 47 13.39 13.57 17.89
CA ARG A 47 13.56 14.66 16.94
C ARG A 47 15.04 15.05 16.81
N ALA A 48 15.74 15.30 17.92
CA ALA A 48 17.15 15.68 17.88
C ALA A 48 18.00 14.62 17.18
N ARG A 49 17.68 13.34 17.39
CA ARG A 49 18.34 12.23 16.71
C ARG A 49 18.06 12.21 15.20
N GLU A 50 16.82 12.42 14.79
CA GLU A 50 16.45 12.40 13.36
C GLU A 50 16.89 13.64 12.59
N LEU A 51 17.07 14.78 13.26
CA LEU A 51 17.75 15.92 12.66
C LEU A 51 19.27 15.67 12.49
N GLY A 52 19.85 14.75 13.27
CA GLY A 52 21.27 14.42 13.21
C GLY A 52 22.17 15.65 13.39
N SER A 53 23.36 15.61 12.77
CA SER A 53 24.28 16.76 12.75
C SER A 53 23.81 17.88 11.81
N ASN A 54 23.08 17.55 10.75
CA ASN A 54 22.57 18.47 9.75
C ASN A 54 21.05 18.48 9.73
N ALA A 55 20.45 19.45 10.42
CA ALA A 55 19.01 19.61 10.53
C ALA A 55 18.27 19.53 9.18
N VAL A 56 18.82 20.14 8.13
CA VAL A 56 18.23 20.19 6.79
C VAL A 56 18.09 18.80 6.18
N ASP A 57 19.11 17.95 6.33
CA ASP A 57 19.10 16.60 5.79
C ASP A 57 18.06 15.73 6.50
N GLY A 58 17.91 15.88 7.82
CA GLY A 58 16.89 15.19 8.61
C GLY A 58 15.46 15.59 8.22
N TYR A 59 15.20 16.89 8.04
CA TYR A 59 13.90 17.35 7.54
C TYR A 59 13.62 16.78 6.15
N LEU A 60 14.57 16.89 5.23
CA LEU A 60 14.42 16.40 3.85
C LEU A 60 14.14 14.90 3.82
N TYR A 61 14.86 14.13 4.63
CA TYR A 61 14.68 12.68 4.76
C TYR A 61 13.25 12.34 5.22
N VAL A 62 12.79 12.93 6.33
CA VAL A 62 11.45 12.63 6.89
C VAL A 62 10.32 13.05 5.94
N TYR A 63 10.44 14.21 5.29
CA TYR A 63 9.46 14.66 4.31
C TYR A 63 9.46 13.79 3.06
N ALA A 64 10.62 13.50 2.48
CA ALA A 64 10.74 12.66 1.30
C ALA A 64 10.17 11.26 1.57
N LEU A 65 10.53 10.64 2.70
CA LEU A 65 10.01 9.34 3.12
C LEU A 65 8.48 9.36 3.27
N SER A 66 7.93 10.42 3.86
CA SER A 66 6.48 10.57 4.05
C SER A 66 5.75 10.76 2.71
N ILE A 67 6.29 11.59 1.81
CA ILE A 67 5.74 11.80 0.46
C ILE A 67 5.76 10.50 -0.32
N VAL A 68 6.89 9.77 -0.30
CA VAL A 68 7.03 8.47 -0.97
C VAL A 68 5.99 7.50 -0.42
N GLN A 69 5.88 7.35 0.90
CA GLN A 69 4.90 6.48 1.54
C GLN A 69 3.46 6.79 1.12
N VAL A 70 3.04 8.06 1.19
CA VAL A 70 1.68 8.49 0.81
C VAL A 70 1.46 8.30 -0.69
N SER A 71 2.48 8.55 -1.52
CA SER A 71 2.41 8.35 -2.98
C SER A 71 2.21 6.88 -3.35
N PHE A 72 2.91 5.96 -2.68
CA PHE A 72 2.70 4.52 -2.88
C PHE A 72 1.33 4.07 -2.38
N GLY A 73 0.85 4.61 -1.25
CA GLY A 73 -0.53 4.39 -0.80
C GLY A 73 -1.56 4.95 -1.78
N PHE A 74 -1.26 6.07 -2.44
CA PHE A 74 -2.14 6.64 -3.45
C PHE A 74 -2.13 5.83 -4.75
N LEU A 75 -1.00 5.23 -5.10
CA LEU A 75 -0.86 4.36 -6.26
C LEU A 75 -1.79 3.13 -6.17
N THR A 76 -2.10 2.64 -4.96
CA THR A 76 -3.09 1.55 -4.80
C THR A 76 -4.49 2.00 -5.20
N VAL A 77 -4.86 3.28 -5.03
CA VAL A 77 -6.12 3.85 -5.54
C VAL A 77 -6.11 3.91 -7.08
N GLY A 78 -4.93 4.03 -7.68
CA GLY A 78 -4.72 3.87 -9.13
C GLY A 78 -5.29 2.55 -9.68
N LEU A 79 -5.23 1.46 -8.90
CA LEU A 79 -5.76 0.15 -9.31
C LEU A 79 -7.28 0.10 -9.50
N VAL A 80 -8.03 1.06 -8.95
CA VAL A 80 -9.50 1.15 -9.08
C VAL A 80 -9.97 2.33 -9.93
N ARG A 81 -9.05 3.12 -10.49
CA ARG A 81 -9.39 4.33 -11.25
C ARG A 81 -8.85 4.22 -12.68
N PRO A 82 -9.50 4.86 -13.67
CA PRO A 82 -9.15 4.71 -15.08
C PRO A 82 -7.72 5.14 -15.43
N TRP A 83 -7.12 6.06 -14.67
CA TRP A 83 -5.72 6.49 -14.85
C TRP A 83 -4.64 5.45 -14.53
N GLY A 84 -4.95 4.41 -13.73
CA GLY A 84 -4.01 3.30 -13.48
C GLY A 84 -3.98 2.28 -14.62
N GLU A 85 -4.90 2.41 -15.58
CA GLU A 85 -5.05 1.51 -16.72
C GLU A 85 -4.68 2.19 -18.03
N ARG A 86 -4.82 3.51 -18.08
CA ARG A 86 -4.47 4.33 -19.22
C ARG A 86 -3.47 5.39 -18.79
N ILE A 87 -2.20 5.18 -19.13
CA ILE A 87 -1.20 6.24 -19.09
C ILE A 87 -1.08 6.82 -20.50
N ARG A 88 -1.43 8.11 -20.66
CA ARG A 88 -1.32 8.86 -21.93
C ARG A 88 -2.01 8.17 -23.12
N GLY A 89 -3.19 7.60 -22.91
CA GLY A 89 -3.98 6.96 -23.96
C GLY A 89 -3.59 5.52 -24.31
N ARG A 90 -2.51 4.96 -23.74
CA ARG A 90 -2.16 3.54 -23.91
C ARG A 90 -2.68 2.69 -22.77
N THR A 91 -3.31 1.57 -23.12
CA THR A 91 -3.75 0.54 -22.18
C THR A 91 -2.55 -0.24 -21.65
N ILE A 92 -2.37 -0.23 -20.33
CA ILE A 92 -1.29 -0.94 -19.67
C ILE A 92 -1.66 -2.42 -19.53
N PRO A 93 -0.76 -3.36 -19.87
CA PRO A 93 -0.98 -4.77 -19.62
C PRO A 93 -1.28 -5.01 -18.14
N ARG A 94 -2.37 -5.73 -17.84
CA ARG A 94 -2.85 -6.01 -16.47
C ARG A 94 -1.77 -6.53 -15.53
N ILE A 95 -0.78 -7.23 -16.06
CA ILE A 95 0.34 -7.85 -15.34
C ILE A 95 1.18 -6.80 -14.61
N ILE A 96 1.48 -5.66 -15.24
CA ILE A 96 2.38 -4.64 -14.69
C ILE A 96 1.86 -4.05 -13.35
N PRO A 97 0.66 -3.45 -13.29
CA PRO A 97 0.14 -2.89 -12.05
C PRO A 97 -0.14 -3.97 -10.99
N THR A 98 -0.45 -5.20 -11.42
CA THR A 98 -0.62 -6.34 -10.49
C THR A 98 0.71 -6.73 -9.85
N LEU A 99 1.76 -6.92 -10.65
CA LEU A 99 3.10 -7.28 -10.15
C LEU A 99 3.67 -6.18 -9.26
N LEU A 100 3.56 -4.91 -9.68
CA LEU A 100 3.99 -3.78 -8.85
C LEU A 100 3.23 -3.71 -7.53
N GLY A 101 1.91 -3.92 -7.56
CA GLY A 101 1.08 -3.94 -6.35
C GLY A 101 1.42 -5.09 -5.40
N ILE A 102 1.66 -6.30 -5.94
CA ILE A 102 2.06 -7.46 -5.15
C ILE A 102 3.48 -7.28 -4.59
N LEU A 103 4.45 -6.94 -5.43
CA LEU A 103 5.85 -6.76 -5.01
C LEU A 103 5.98 -5.62 -4.00
N GLY A 104 5.33 -4.47 -4.26
CA GLY A 104 5.29 -3.35 -3.34
C GLY A 104 4.60 -3.71 -2.02
N GLY A 105 3.44 -4.37 -2.09
CA GLY A 105 2.71 -4.82 -0.91
C GLY A 105 3.49 -5.83 -0.08
N LEU A 106 4.19 -6.78 -0.72
CA LEU A 106 5.07 -7.74 -0.05
C LEU A 106 6.29 -7.07 0.58
N ALA A 107 6.93 -6.13 -0.12
CA ALA A 107 8.07 -5.38 0.42
C ALA A 107 7.66 -4.56 1.66
N VAL A 108 6.52 -3.87 1.61
CA VAL A 108 5.96 -3.13 2.74
C VAL A 108 5.58 -4.07 3.89
N THR A 109 4.97 -5.21 3.58
CA THR A 109 4.64 -6.24 4.58
C THR A 109 5.92 -6.74 5.26
N TRP A 110 6.96 -7.03 4.48
CA TRP A 110 8.25 -7.44 5.01
C TRP A 110 8.87 -6.38 5.93
N ILE A 111 8.87 -5.11 5.51
CA ILE A 111 9.44 -4.02 6.29
C ILE A 111 8.69 -3.83 7.62
N PHE A 112 7.35 -3.74 7.59
CA PHE A 112 6.58 -3.40 8.80
C PHE A 112 6.15 -4.60 9.64
N ASN A 113 5.78 -5.74 9.05
CA ASN A 113 5.32 -6.89 9.81
C ASN A 113 6.46 -7.83 10.22
N ILE A 114 7.51 -7.95 9.41
CA ILE A 114 8.62 -8.88 9.70
C ILE A 114 9.78 -8.11 10.32
N SER A 115 10.39 -7.17 9.59
CA SER A 115 11.58 -6.46 10.04
C SER A 115 11.31 -5.61 11.29
N MET A 116 10.28 -4.77 11.29
CA MET A 116 9.96 -3.92 12.45
C MET A 116 9.49 -4.73 13.67
N VAL A 117 8.59 -5.71 13.51
CA VAL A 117 8.11 -6.54 14.63
C VAL A 117 9.23 -7.41 15.20
N SER A 118 10.06 -8.02 14.35
CA SER A 118 11.22 -8.78 14.82
C SER A 118 12.22 -7.88 15.54
N ALA A 119 12.52 -6.68 15.02
CA ALA A 119 13.37 -5.71 15.69
C ALA A 119 12.84 -5.37 17.09
N ILE A 120 11.53 -5.12 17.22
CA ILE A 120 10.87 -4.87 18.50
C ILE A 120 11.01 -6.09 19.44
N ALA A 121 10.80 -7.30 18.93
CA ALA A 121 10.93 -8.54 19.71
C ALA A 121 12.36 -8.77 20.22
N PHE A 122 13.37 -8.34 19.45
CA PHE A 122 14.78 -8.33 19.85
C PHE A 122 15.19 -7.10 20.68
N GLY A 123 14.23 -6.29 21.15
CA GLY A 123 14.47 -5.13 22.01
C GLY A 123 14.93 -3.86 21.27
N ARG A 124 15.00 -3.88 19.93
CA ARG A 124 15.30 -2.72 19.10
C ARG A 124 14.01 -1.99 18.74
N ARG A 125 13.66 -1.01 19.56
CA ARG A 125 12.44 -0.22 19.33
C ARG A 125 12.63 0.83 18.22
N PRO A 126 11.57 1.18 17.46
CA PRO A 126 11.62 2.19 16.40
C PRO A 126 11.96 3.60 16.92
N ASP A 127 11.67 3.88 18.18
CA ASP A 127 12.01 5.10 18.90
C ASP A 127 13.40 5.04 19.54
N TRP A 128 14.16 3.95 19.35
CA TRP A 128 15.43 3.67 20.01
C TRP A 128 15.42 3.79 21.55
N GLY A 129 14.25 3.67 22.18
CA GLY A 129 14.09 3.85 23.62
C GLY A 129 14.09 5.29 24.09
N THR A 130 14.00 6.27 23.17
CA THR A 130 13.96 7.71 23.48
C THR A 130 12.58 8.18 23.93
N MET A 131 11.54 7.36 23.72
CA MET A 131 10.16 7.70 24.08
C MET A 131 9.61 6.76 25.15
N SER A 132 8.94 7.32 26.15
CA SER A 132 8.27 6.55 27.20
C SER A 132 6.92 7.17 27.56
N GLY A 133 5.99 6.36 28.07
CA GLY A 133 4.65 6.81 28.47
C GLY A 133 3.73 7.17 27.29
N TRP A 134 3.00 8.29 27.42
CA TRP A 134 1.97 8.71 26.46
C TRP A 134 2.46 8.95 25.02
N PRO A 135 3.63 9.58 24.76
CA PRO A 135 4.17 9.76 23.40
C PRO A 135 4.39 8.44 22.65
N LEU A 136 4.87 7.40 23.37
CA LEU A 136 5.06 6.07 22.81
C LEU A 136 3.72 5.43 22.41
N VAL A 137 2.69 5.58 23.24
CA VAL A 137 1.34 5.08 22.94
C VAL A 137 0.79 5.73 21.67
N ILE A 138 0.95 7.04 21.51
CA ILE A 138 0.52 7.76 20.31
C ILE A 138 1.27 7.25 19.08
N MET A 139 2.59 7.07 19.17
CA MET A 139 3.39 6.52 18.08
C MET A 139 2.87 5.12 17.66
N VAL A 140 2.66 4.23 18.62
CA VAL A 140 2.15 2.88 18.35
C VAL A 140 0.78 2.93 17.66
N TRP A 141 -0.13 3.78 18.14
CA TRP A 141 -1.43 3.98 17.50
C TRP A 141 -1.34 4.50 16.07
N CYS A 142 -0.40 5.40 15.77
CA CYS A 142 -0.19 5.90 14.41
C CYS A 142 0.49 4.87 13.49
N TYR A 143 1.23 3.91 14.03
CA TYR A 143 1.94 2.88 13.27
C TYR A 143 1.13 1.58 13.08
N LEU A 144 0.16 1.30 13.95
CA LEU A 144 -0.74 0.14 13.84
C LEU A 144 -1.42 0.03 12.46
N PRO A 145 -2.04 1.10 11.91
CA PRO A 145 -2.64 1.05 10.58
C PRO A 145 -1.64 0.69 9.48
N LEU A 146 -0.37 1.03 9.66
CA LEU A 146 0.69 0.78 8.69
C LEU A 146 0.97 -0.72 8.50
N LEU A 147 0.74 -1.54 9.54
CA LEU A 147 0.85 -3.00 9.45
C LEU A 147 -0.17 -3.58 8.46
N LEU A 148 -1.34 -2.96 8.34
CA LEU A 148 -2.40 -3.38 7.43
C LEU A 148 -2.14 -2.91 5.99
N TRP A 149 -1.30 -1.90 5.78
CA TRP A 149 -1.05 -1.34 4.44
C TRP A 149 -0.51 -2.38 3.45
N GLY A 150 0.51 -3.14 3.85
CA GLY A 150 1.12 -4.18 3.00
C GLY A 150 0.11 -5.26 2.58
N PRO A 151 -0.58 -5.92 3.52
CA PRO A 151 -1.64 -6.89 3.20
C PRO A 151 -2.76 -6.31 2.34
N LEU A 152 -3.23 -5.09 2.63
CA LEU A 152 -4.28 -4.43 1.84
C LEU A 152 -3.82 -4.13 0.42
N ALA A 153 -2.56 -3.75 0.21
CA ALA A 153 -1.99 -3.53 -1.11
C ALA A 153 -1.93 -4.82 -1.93
N VAL A 154 -1.50 -5.95 -1.32
CA VAL A 154 -1.51 -7.26 -1.96
C VAL A 154 -2.93 -7.71 -2.31
N LEU A 155 -3.88 -7.57 -1.37
CA LEU A 155 -5.28 -7.93 -1.60
C LEU A 155 -5.91 -7.07 -2.71
N SER A 156 -5.58 -5.78 -2.77
CA SER A 156 -6.02 -4.89 -3.83
C SER A 156 -5.49 -5.33 -5.20
N ALA A 157 -4.21 -5.72 -5.29
CA ALA A 157 -3.61 -6.21 -6.53
C ALA A 157 -4.20 -7.56 -6.96
N CYS A 158 -4.37 -8.50 -6.02
CA CYS A 158 -5.03 -9.79 -6.26
C CYS A 158 -6.48 -9.60 -6.71
N GLY A 159 -7.21 -8.68 -6.09
CA GLY A 159 -8.58 -8.36 -6.44
C GLY A 159 -8.71 -7.72 -7.83
N TYR A 160 -7.80 -6.81 -8.17
CA TYR A 160 -7.68 -6.24 -9.50
C TYR A 160 -7.43 -7.32 -10.55
N TRP A 161 -6.54 -8.27 -10.27
CA TRP A 161 -6.30 -9.41 -11.15
C TRP A 161 -7.54 -10.28 -11.34
N TRP A 162 -8.26 -10.58 -10.25
CA TRP A 162 -9.42 -11.47 -10.24
C TRP A 162 -10.62 -10.89 -10.99
N VAL A 163 -10.99 -9.64 -10.72
CA VAL A 163 -12.12 -8.95 -11.38
C VAL A 163 -11.92 -8.84 -12.89
N ARG A 164 -10.67 -8.80 -13.34
CA ARG A 164 -10.32 -8.64 -14.75
C ARG A 164 -9.94 -9.94 -15.45
N ARG A 165 -10.03 -11.10 -14.79
CA ARG A 165 -9.78 -12.38 -15.47
C ARG A 165 -10.74 -12.50 -16.65
N PRO A 166 -10.27 -12.82 -17.86
CA PRO A 166 -11.18 -13.12 -18.96
C PRO A 166 -12.12 -14.25 -18.50
N PRO A 167 -13.40 -14.22 -18.90
CA PRO A 167 -14.29 -15.36 -18.67
C PRO A 167 -13.56 -16.62 -19.09
N ARG A 168 -13.50 -17.63 -18.22
CA ARG A 168 -12.98 -18.94 -18.60
C ARG A 168 -13.77 -19.36 -19.82
N THR A 169 -13.13 -19.38 -20.99
CA THR A 169 -13.78 -19.74 -22.23
C THR A 169 -14.31 -21.16 -22.05
N THR A 170 -15.63 -21.30 -21.92
CA THR A 170 -16.35 -22.58 -21.83
C THR A 170 -16.01 -23.50 -23.01
N ALA A 171 -15.41 -22.95 -24.08
CA ALA A 171 -14.86 -23.63 -25.24
C ALA A 171 -13.96 -24.84 -24.92
N SER A 172 -13.14 -24.80 -23.86
CA SER A 172 -12.28 -25.95 -23.52
C SER A 172 -13.04 -27.11 -22.84
N ARG A 173 -14.25 -26.87 -22.34
CA ARG A 173 -15.10 -27.91 -21.73
C ARG A 173 -16.00 -28.56 -22.78
N ALA A 174 -16.41 -27.82 -23.80
CA ALA A 174 -17.13 -28.35 -24.96
C ALA A 174 -16.22 -29.19 -25.86
N ALA A 175 -15.00 -28.72 -26.15
CA ALA A 175 -14.00 -29.47 -26.94
C ALA A 175 -13.45 -30.74 -26.25
N ARG A 176 -13.76 -30.95 -24.96
CA ARG A 176 -13.44 -32.18 -24.21
C ARG A 176 -14.66 -33.07 -24.00
N ALA A 177 -15.84 -32.60 -24.42
CA ALA A 177 -17.12 -33.29 -24.28
C ALA A 177 -17.65 -33.81 -25.63
N GLU A 178 -16.97 -33.54 -26.75
CA GLU A 178 -17.04 -34.42 -27.92
C GLU A 178 -16.19 -35.65 -27.62
N PRO A 179 -16.78 -36.81 -27.25
CA PRO A 179 -16.11 -38.06 -27.52
C PRO A 179 -15.89 -38.12 -29.03
N GLU A 180 -14.66 -38.40 -29.46
CA GLU A 180 -14.45 -39.02 -30.78
C GLU A 180 -15.39 -40.22 -30.82
N ASP A 181 -16.44 -40.11 -31.63
CA ASP A 181 -17.30 -41.24 -31.97
C ASP A 181 -16.41 -42.24 -32.71
N PRO A 182 -16.11 -43.41 -32.13
CA PRO A 182 -15.34 -44.41 -32.82
C PRO A 182 -16.28 -45.15 -33.77
N GLU A 183 -16.11 -44.85 -35.06
CA GLU A 183 -16.41 -45.66 -36.26
C GLU A 183 -17.83 -46.23 -36.44
N ASP A 184 -18.40 -45.97 -37.63
CA ASP A 184 -18.75 -47.02 -38.62
C ASP A 184 -19.02 -46.40 -40.01
#